data_AF-A0A0A2WK46-F1
#
_entry.id   AF-A0A0A2WK46-F1
#
_cell.length_a   1.000
_cell.length_b   1.000
_cell.length_c   1.000
_cell.angle_alpha   90.00
_cell.angle_beta   90.00
_cell.angle_gamma   90.00
#
_symmetry.space_group_name_H-M   'P 1'
#
loop_
_entity.id
_entity.type
_entity.pdbx_description
1 polymer ?
#
loop_
_entity_poly.entity_id
_entity_poly.type
_entity_poly.pdbx_seq_one_letter_code
_entity_poly.pdbx_strand_id
1 'polypeptide(L)'
;MPRRPFGFSLLEVLIAVALLATGLLAIAALQGALARGTADAKARSRVLALVSGELDALRATPFADIASLAAPIDARDPTCAAPANEAEHAACDSGIRGLRLHRTVASAGGGASKSVRVAAEWTAPTGETRTLELRTVLGGLALDPNRIRAFAHMPLHPQVRSTAAAITTADALPIAVGEGRMQVTTAPRIDALGTRFDIVTYTPDDDAGARIGDRIEMEVIKCRCRYDAGGAHLGPVHRVPQWPAIWTGVRYGLYAPEGDTPPPGAAYTAGPDPDVVQSPRCRECCRDRHDVAGPSPHAEFDPANADPRYRKYDLDEGGALVQVDDTVSGTYVDSCRLVRVDGWWRTAADLQARHFALLQTEAIDGVPAASRKPDPEAAHRYTRFVRDYLAQYADVPAPDNARALHDEPARGLNLPARITIATPPPTDRRHLHARALYVDALEPIARKALDDAVDARRANDGCAAGSAHLADCVLPYLPFFTQDLTDIAAWSVRDADVLAVDSHDPAADVPVPGGRVRGLAHGATDAVAVARLSNSGAASSTHIPGATDLQGDQATLEDTQMFEIRESDAAHVDAAPRRRPEYAPPPE
;
A
#
# COMPACT_ATOMS: atom_id res chain seq x y z
N MET A 1 -19.52 -81.13 5.27
CA MET A 1 -20.88 -80.55 5.20
C MET A 1 -20.79 -79.17 4.55
N PRO A 2 -21.42 -78.93 3.40
CA PRO A 2 -21.48 -77.60 2.80
C PRO A 2 -22.54 -76.75 3.53
N ARG A 3 -22.18 -75.52 3.93
CA ARG A 3 -23.11 -74.53 4.48
C ARG A 3 -24.04 -74.05 3.35
N ARG A 4 -25.35 -74.14 3.56
CA ARG A 4 -26.36 -73.60 2.62
C ARG A 4 -26.20 -72.07 2.53
N PRO A 5 -26.24 -71.47 1.33
CA PRO A 5 -26.33 -70.03 1.20
C PRO A 5 -27.71 -69.59 1.72
N PHE A 6 -27.73 -68.73 2.73
CA PHE A 6 -28.96 -68.08 3.16
C PHE A 6 -29.35 -67.08 2.07
N GLY A 7 -30.47 -67.36 1.38
CA GLY A 7 -31.06 -66.41 0.43
C GLY A 7 -31.59 -65.18 1.16
N PHE A 8 -31.44 -64.01 0.53
CA PHE A 8 -31.93 -62.74 1.06
C PHE A 8 -33.44 -62.81 1.33
N SER A 9 -33.85 -62.37 2.52
CA SER A 9 -35.25 -62.30 2.92
C SER A 9 -35.95 -61.19 2.12
N LEU A 10 -37.19 -61.43 1.68
CA LEU A 10 -38.01 -60.44 0.95
C LEU A 10 -38.23 -59.15 1.78
N LEU A 11 -38.16 -59.25 3.10
CA LEU A 11 -38.19 -58.13 4.04
C LEU A 11 -36.96 -57.21 3.89
N GLU A 12 -35.79 -57.80 3.65
CA GLU A 12 -34.51 -57.08 3.54
C GLU A 12 -34.45 -56.24 2.26
N VAL A 13 -34.97 -56.80 1.16
CA VAL A 13 -35.13 -56.06 -0.11
C VAL A 13 -36.12 -54.91 0.04
N LEU A 14 -37.23 -55.11 0.76
CA LEU A 14 -38.24 -54.06 0.97
C LEU A 14 -37.69 -52.92 1.84
N ILE A 15 -36.93 -53.23 2.90
CA ILE A 15 -36.23 -52.24 3.72
C ILE A 15 -35.19 -51.47 2.88
N ALA A 16 -34.41 -52.18 2.05
CA ALA A 16 -33.42 -51.55 1.18
C ALA A 16 -34.06 -50.57 0.17
N VAL A 17 -35.19 -50.93 -0.44
CA VAL A 17 -35.93 -50.04 -1.35
C VAL A 17 -36.49 -48.82 -0.62
N ALA A 18 -37.03 -48.99 0.60
CA ALA A 18 -37.54 -47.87 1.39
C ALA A 18 -36.42 -46.89 1.79
N LEU A 19 -35.27 -47.40 2.22
CA LEU A 19 -34.08 -46.58 2.54
C LEU A 19 -33.53 -45.86 1.30
N LEU A 20 -33.51 -46.53 0.14
CA LEU A 20 -33.07 -45.92 -1.11
C LEU A 20 -34.02 -44.83 -1.60
N ALA A 21 -35.34 -45.06 -1.52
CA ALA A 21 -36.35 -44.07 -1.90
C ALA A 21 -36.28 -42.82 -1.00
N THR A 22 -36.16 -43.01 0.32
CA THR A 22 -36.01 -41.89 1.28
C THR A 22 -34.69 -41.15 1.10
N GLY A 23 -33.58 -41.85 0.84
CA GLY A 23 -32.29 -41.24 0.53
C GLY A 23 -32.33 -40.37 -0.74
N LEU A 24 -32.98 -40.84 -1.81
CA LEU A 24 -33.13 -40.07 -3.05
C LEU A 24 -34.02 -38.83 -2.86
N LEU A 25 -35.08 -38.91 -2.06
CA LEU A 25 -35.92 -37.76 -1.69
C LEU A 25 -35.13 -36.71 -0.89
N ALA A 26 -34.29 -37.13 0.05
CA ALA A 26 -33.46 -36.24 0.85
C ALA A 26 -32.40 -35.50 0.00
N ILE A 27 -31.77 -36.21 -0.96
CA ILE A 27 -30.80 -35.61 -1.89
C ILE A 27 -31.49 -34.58 -2.79
N ALA A 28 -32.67 -34.89 -3.33
CA ALA A 28 -33.43 -33.95 -4.16
C ALA A 28 -33.82 -32.68 -3.38
N ALA A 29 -34.23 -32.83 -2.11
CA ALA A 29 -34.52 -31.70 -1.24
C ALA A 29 -33.27 -30.83 -0.97
N LEU A 30 -32.11 -31.44 -0.73
CA LEU A 30 -30.84 -30.75 -0.53
C LEU A 30 -30.38 -30.01 -1.79
N GLN A 31 -30.45 -30.65 -2.95
CA GLN A 31 -30.14 -30.02 -4.24
C GLN A 31 -31.05 -28.80 -4.51
N GLY A 32 -32.34 -28.92 -4.21
CA GLY A 32 -33.29 -27.81 -4.31
C GLY A 32 -33.02 -26.67 -3.31
N ALA A 33 -32.47 -26.97 -2.13
CA ALA A 33 -32.07 -25.97 -1.14
C ALA A 33 -30.79 -25.23 -1.56
N LEU A 34 -29.78 -25.96 -2.07
CA LEU A 34 -28.53 -25.39 -2.58
C LEU A 34 -28.76 -24.49 -3.81
N ALA A 35 -29.61 -24.93 -4.75
CA ALA A 35 -29.98 -24.11 -5.91
C ALA A 35 -30.69 -22.80 -5.50
N ARG A 36 -31.55 -22.85 -4.48
CA ARG A 36 -32.20 -21.65 -3.93
C ARG A 36 -31.22 -20.73 -3.20
N GLY A 37 -30.31 -21.30 -2.41
CA GLY A 37 -29.28 -20.56 -1.69
C GLY A 37 -28.30 -19.84 -2.62
N THR A 38 -27.89 -20.50 -3.70
CA THR A 38 -27.01 -19.90 -4.72
C THR A 38 -27.72 -18.78 -5.50
N ALA A 39 -28.99 -18.95 -5.85
CA ALA A 39 -29.79 -17.90 -6.48
C ALA A 39 -29.97 -16.68 -5.57
N ASP A 40 -30.26 -16.88 -4.28
CA ASP A 40 -30.41 -15.78 -3.30
C ASP A 40 -29.07 -15.04 -3.07
N ALA A 41 -27.96 -15.77 -2.98
CA ALA A 41 -26.62 -15.17 -2.86
C ALA A 41 -26.24 -14.34 -4.09
N LYS A 42 -26.56 -14.82 -5.30
CA LYS A 42 -26.38 -14.08 -6.55
C LYS A 42 -27.18 -12.77 -6.54
N ALA A 43 -28.47 -12.85 -6.19
CA ALA A 43 -29.35 -11.69 -6.13
C ALA A 43 -28.84 -10.64 -5.13
N ARG A 44 -28.46 -11.05 -3.91
CA ARG A 44 -27.89 -10.14 -2.90
C ARG A 44 -26.62 -9.44 -3.40
N SER A 45 -25.73 -10.18 -4.06
CA SER A 45 -24.45 -9.63 -4.53
C SER A 45 -24.66 -8.56 -5.62
N ARG A 46 -25.60 -8.80 -6.53
CA ARG A 46 -25.94 -7.85 -7.62
C ARG A 46 -26.71 -6.63 -7.11
N VAL A 47 -27.64 -6.83 -6.18
CA VAL A 47 -28.35 -5.72 -5.53
C VAL A 47 -27.40 -4.87 -4.68
N LEU A 48 -26.45 -5.49 -3.97
CA LEU A 48 -25.42 -4.75 -3.23
C LEU A 48 -24.55 -3.91 -4.19
N ALA A 49 -24.17 -4.45 -5.35
CA ALA A 49 -23.40 -3.71 -6.34
C ALA A 49 -24.17 -2.47 -6.85
N LEU A 50 -25.48 -2.60 -7.11
CA LEU A 50 -26.35 -1.48 -7.46
C LEU A 50 -26.37 -0.41 -6.34
N VAL A 51 -26.64 -0.83 -5.10
CA VAL A 51 -26.74 0.10 -3.96
C VAL A 51 -25.40 0.81 -3.69
N SER A 52 -24.28 0.11 -3.90
CA SER A 52 -22.95 0.71 -3.80
C SER A 52 -22.68 1.70 -4.94
N GLY A 53 -23.01 1.33 -6.18
CA GLY A 53 -22.85 2.20 -7.36
C GLY A 53 -23.65 3.50 -7.22
N GLU A 54 -24.87 3.42 -6.70
CA GLU A 54 -25.69 4.60 -6.39
C GLU A 54 -25.02 5.51 -5.34
N LEU A 55 -24.42 4.93 -4.28
CA LEU A 55 -23.67 5.72 -3.30
C LEU A 55 -22.43 6.39 -3.91
N ASP A 56 -21.74 5.72 -4.83
CA ASP A 56 -20.57 6.26 -5.52
C ASP A 56 -20.97 7.39 -6.48
N ALA A 57 -22.08 7.25 -7.20
CA ALA A 57 -22.64 8.32 -8.03
C ALA A 57 -22.98 9.58 -7.21
N LEU A 58 -23.49 9.41 -5.99
CA LEU A 58 -23.76 10.54 -5.08
C LEU A 58 -22.49 11.20 -4.56
N ARG A 59 -21.38 10.45 -4.43
CA ARG A 59 -20.06 11.03 -4.11
C ARG A 59 -19.48 11.83 -5.27
N ALA A 60 -19.85 11.51 -6.51
CA ALA A 60 -19.47 12.29 -7.69
C ALA A 60 -20.40 13.49 -7.97
N THR A 61 -21.52 13.59 -7.25
CA THR A 61 -22.52 14.65 -7.44
C THR A 61 -22.16 15.88 -6.58
N PRO A 62 -22.22 17.12 -7.12
CA PRO A 62 -22.00 18.33 -6.33
C PRO A 62 -22.89 18.35 -5.08
N PHE A 63 -22.34 18.78 -3.95
CA PHE A 63 -23.04 18.69 -2.66
C PHE A 63 -24.44 19.32 -2.68
N ALA A 64 -24.61 20.44 -3.41
CA ALA A 64 -25.89 21.12 -3.55
C ALA A 64 -26.96 20.23 -4.19
N ASP A 65 -26.57 19.41 -5.18
CA ASP A 65 -27.46 18.65 -6.06
C ASP A 65 -27.83 17.27 -5.49
N ILE A 66 -27.15 16.84 -4.43
CA ILE A 66 -27.47 15.59 -3.72
C ILE A 66 -28.86 15.70 -3.08
N ALA A 67 -29.83 14.98 -3.64
CA ALA A 67 -31.22 15.01 -3.16
C ALA A 67 -31.79 13.60 -3.03
N SER A 68 -32.83 13.45 -2.20
CA SER A 68 -33.65 12.24 -2.19
C SER A 68 -34.22 11.97 -3.58
N LEU A 69 -34.46 10.70 -3.90
CA LEU A 69 -35.27 10.39 -5.08
C LEU A 69 -36.71 10.88 -4.85
N ALA A 70 -37.30 11.56 -5.84
CA ALA A 70 -38.68 12.06 -5.75
C ALA A 70 -39.70 10.92 -5.66
N ALA A 71 -39.40 9.79 -6.30
CA ALA A 71 -40.08 8.52 -6.15
C ALA A 71 -39.05 7.39 -6.21
N PRO A 72 -39.29 6.23 -5.55
CA PRO A 72 -38.41 5.07 -5.69
C PRO A 72 -38.29 4.67 -7.16
N ILE A 73 -37.09 4.22 -7.57
CA ILE A 73 -36.93 3.59 -8.88
C ILE A 73 -37.56 2.20 -8.76
N ASP A 74 -38.65 1.97 -9.50
CA ASP A 74 -39.41 0.72 -9.45
C ASP A 74 -39.17 -0.08 -10.74
N ALA A 75 -38.39 -1.17 -10.63
CA ALA A 75 -38.10 -2.10 -11.71
C ALA A 75 -38.94 -3.37 -11.55
N ARG A 76 -40.27 -3.22 -11.64
CA ARG A 76 -41.21 -4.34 -11.74
C ARG A 76 -41.31 -4.79 -13.20
N ASP A 77 -41.27 -6.09 -13.42
CA ASP A 77 -41.32 -6.72 -14.74
C ASP A 77 -40.21 -6.25 -15.70
N PRO A 78 -38.93 -6.49 -15.34
CA PRO A 78 -37.80 -5.95 -16.08
C PRO A 78 -37.69 -6.54 -17.50
N THR A 79 -37.50 -5.66 -18.49
CA THR A 79 -37.26 -5.96 -19.90
C THR A 79 -35.78 -6.25 -20.15
N CYS A 80 -35.36 -7.48 -19.87
CA CYS A 80 -33.93 -7.86 -19.90
C CYS A 80 -33.24 -7.77 -21.28
N ALA A 81 -33.99 -7.59 -22.36
CA ALA A 81 -33.43 -7.33 -23.68
C ALA A 81 -32.95 -5.87 -23.84
N ALA A 82 -33.54 -4.92 -23.10
CA ALA A 82 -33.19 -3.50 -23.15
C ALA A 82 -33.58 -2.80 -21.82
N PRO A 83 -32.81 -3.00 -20.74
CA PRO A 83 -33.12 -2.42 -19.44
C PRO A 83 -33.14 -0.89 -19.50
N ALA A 84 -34.18 -0.24 -18.98
CA ALA A 84 -34.34 1.21 -19.03
C ALA A 84 -33.54 1.97 -17.97
N ASN A 85 -33.06 1.28 -16.92
CA ASN A 85 -32.25 1.85 -15.85
C ASN A 85 -31.41 0.77 -15.14
N GLU A 86 -30.50 1.20 -14.26
CA GLU A 86 -29.60 0.31 -13.54
C GLU A 86 -30.31 -0.65 -12.57
N ALA A 87 -31.45 -0.26 -11.99
CA ALA A 87 -32.23 -1.15 -11.15
C ALA A 87 -32.84 -2.30 -11.95
N GLU A 88 -33.29 -2.03 -13.18
CA GLU A 88 -33.78 -3.04 -14.12
C GLU A 88 -32.65 -3.96 -14.60
N HIS A 89 -31.47 -3.39 -14.87
CA HIS A 89 -30.27 -4.16 -15.22
C HIS A 89 -29.87 -5.10 -14.08
N ALA A 90 -29.81 -4.59 -12.86
CA ALA A 90 -29.52 -5.38 -11.66
C ALA A 90 -30.59 -6.46 -11.41
N ALA A 91 -31.87 -6.17 -11.67
CA ALA A 91 -32.94 -7.14 -11.54
C ALA A 91 -32.79 -8.30 -12.54
N CYS A 92 -32.47 -7.98 -13.80
CA CYS A 92 -32.20 -8.96 -14.86
C CYS A 92 -30.99 -9.84 -14.57
N ASP A 93 -29.86 -9.24 -14.20
CA ASP A 93 -28.63 -9.96 -13.83
C ASP A 93 -28.85 -10.90 -12.64
N SER A 94 -29.71 -10.49 -11.71
CA SER A 94 -30.08 -11.23 -10.51
C SER A 94 -31.13 -12.32 -10.77
N GLY A 95 -31.85 -12.26 -11.88
CA GLY A 95 -32.99 -13.13 -12.16
C GLY A 95 -34.18 -12.92 -11.22
N ILE A 96 -34.38 -11.70 -10.72
CA ILE A 96 -35.47 -11.34 -9.79
C ILE A 96 -36.57 -10.56 -10.54
N ARG A 97 -37.83 -10.75 -10.15
CA ARG A 97 -39.01 -10.20 -10.86
C ARG A 97 -39.36 -8.75 -10.48
N GLY A 98 -38.80 -8.23 -9.40
CA GLY A 98 -39.05 -6.87 -8.95
C GLY A 98 -37.97 -6.39 -8.01
N LEU A 99 -37.47 -5.19 -8.27
CA LEU A 99 -36.49 -4.49 -7.44
C LEU A 99 -36.92 -3.04 -7.30
N ARG A 100 -36.93 -2.51 -6.07
CA ARG A 100 -37.13 -1.08 -5.80
C ARG A 100 -35.90 -0.48 -5.15
N LEU A 101 -35.45 0.65 -5.65
CA LEU A 101 -34.37 1.43 -5.07
C LEU A 101 -34.92 2.70 -4.41
N HIS A 102 -34.59 2.89 -3.14
CA HIS A 102 -34.93 4.04 -2.33
C HIS A 102 -33.66 4.82 -2.00
N ARG A 103 -33.68 6.13 -2.23
CA ARG A 103 -32.63 7.04 -1.77
C ARG A 103 -33.25 8.14 -0.94
N THR A 104 -32.84 8.21 0.32
CA THR A 104 -33.25 9.28 1.24
C THR A 104 -32.03 10.08 1.67
N VAL A 105 -32.15 11.38 1.55
CA VAL A 105 -31.13 12.37 1.90
C VAL A 105 -31.75 13.31 2.94
N ALA A 106 -31.09 13.43 4.08
CA ALA A 106 -31.46 14.37 5.13
C ALA A 106 -30.30 15.30 5.44
N SER A 107 -30.56 16.60 5.57
CA SER A 107 -29.55 17.55 6.04
C SER A 107 -29.15 17.22 7.48
N ALA A 108 -27.86 17.21 7.74
CA ALA A 108 -27.26 16.96 9.04
C ALA A 108 -26.28 18.10 9.39
N GLY A 109 -26.04 18.33 10.69
CA GLY A 109 -25.06 19.33 11.15
C GLY A 109 -25.34 20.75 10.65
N GLY A 110 -26.60 21.21 10.73
CA GLY A 110 -26.97 22.58 10.32
C GLY A 110 -26.96 22.85 8.81
N GLY A 111 -26.87 21.81 7.97
CA GLY A 111 -26.83 21.92 6.51
C GLY A 111 -25.43 21.75 5.89
N ALA A 112 -24.39 21.58 6.72
CA ALA A 112 -23.02 21.37 6.27
C ALA A 112 -22.74 19.95 5.76
N SER A 113 -23.60 18.98 6.12
CA SER A 113 -23.51 17.59 5.68
C SER A 113 -24.88 17.04 5.31
N LYS A 114 -24.92 15.97 4.52
CA LYS A 114 -26.11 15.23 4.13
C LYS A 114 -25.94 13.76 4.57
N SER A 115 -26.85 13.28 5.42
CA SER A 115 -26.98 11.85 5.71
C SER A 115 -27.70 11.19 4.54
N VAL A 116 -27.04 10.24 3.90
CA VAL A 116 -27.56 9.50 2.75
C VAL A 116 -27.82 8.06 3.16
N ARG A 117 -29.02 7.58 2.84
CA ARG A 117 -29.39 6.17 2.95
C ARG A 117 -29.90 5.70 1.61
N VAL A 118 -29.28 4.66 1.09
CA VAL A 118 -29.70 3.95 -0.12
C VAL A 118 -30.15 2.55 0.29
N ALA A 119 -31.39 2.21 -0.01
CA ALA A 119 -31.98 0.93 0.29
C ALA A 119 -32.56 0.29 -0.96
N ALA A 120 -32.41 -1.02 -1.09
CA ALA A 120 -33.04 -1.80 -2.14
C ALA A 120 -33.97 -2.85 -1.55
N GLU A 121 -35.13 -3.03 -2.15
CA GLU A 121 -36.14 -4.02 -1.77
C GLU A 121 -36.45 -4.92 -2.97
N TRP A 122 -36.43 -6.24 -2.79
CA TRP A 122 -36.79 -7.18 -3.85
C TRP A 122 -37.52 -8.40 -3.31
N THR A 123 -38.25 -9.08 -4.19
CA THR A 123 -38.88 -10.36 -3.86
C THR A 123 -37.94 -11.50 -4.25
N ALA A 124 -37.53 -12.30 -3.28
CA ALA A 124 -36.74 -13.51 -3.51
C ALA A 124 -37.58 -14.54 -4.31
N PRO A 125 -36.94 -15.52 -4.97
CA PRO A 125 -37.65 -16.59 -5.68
C PRO A 125 -38.63 -17.39 -4.80
N THR A 126 -38.45 -17.34 -3.48
CA THR A 126 -39.32 -17.97 -2.47
C THR A 126 -40.58 -17.17 -2.13
N GLY A 127 -40.75 -15.96 -2.69
CA GLY A 127 -41.86 -15.05 -2.39
C GLY A 127 -41.63 -14.13 -1.18
N GLU A 128 -40.52 -14.28 -0.46
CA GLU A 128 -40.15 -13.41 0.66
C GLU A 128 -39.61 -12.07 0.15
N THR A 129 -39.98 -10.96 0.80
CA THR A 129 -39.37 -9.65 0.50
C THR A 129 -38.05 -9.50 1.26
N ARG A 130 -36.99 -9.19 0.54
CA ARG A 130 -35.64 -8.92 1.04
C ARG A 130 -35.37 -7.42 0.99
N THR A 131 -34.63 -6.93 1.97
CA THR A 131 -34.16 -5.56 2.02
C THR A 131 -32.65 -5.52 2.24
N LEU A 132 -31.98 -4.58 1.59
CA LEU A 132 -30.56 -4.28 1.78
C LEU A 132 -30.41 -2.77 1.89
N GLU A 133 -29.64 -2.29 2.86
CA GLU A 133 -29.48 -0.86 3.12
C GLU A 133 -28.02 -0.53 3.37
N LEU A 134 -27.54 0.53 2.72
CA LEU A 134 -26.27 1.18 3.04
C LEU A 134 -26.52 2.62 3.47
N ARG A 135 -25.71 3.09 4.43
CA ARG A 135 -25.74 4.45 4.95
C ARG A 135 -24.38 5.11 4.86
N THR A 136 -24.38 6.40 4.56
CA THR A 136 -23.18 7.23 4.60
C THR A 136 -23.52 8.67 4.96
N VAL A 137 -22.49 9.46 5.27
CA VAL A 137 -22.61 10.89 5.52
C VAL A 137 -21.67 11.60 4.54
N LEU A 138 -22.21 12.53 3.77
CA LEU A 138 -21.48 13.30 2.77
C LEU A 138 -21.34 14.75 3.27
N GLY A 139 -20.13 15.27 3.32
CA GLY A 139 -19.85 16.65 3.75
C GLY A 139 -19.66 17.58 2.56
N GLY A 140 -20.19 18.81 2.63
CA GLY A 140 -20.06 19.78 1.54
C GLY A 140 -18.60 20.12 1.20
N LEU A 141 -17.74 20.25 2.21
CA LEU A 141 -16.31 20.53 2.02
C LEU A 141 -15.53 19.36 1.39
N ALA A 142 -16.04 18.13 1.49
CA ALA A 142 -15.42 16.94 0.91
C ALA A 142 -15.83 16.72 -0.55
N LEU A 143 -16.95 17.30 -0.99
CA LEU A 143 -17.56 17.11 -2.30
C LEU A 143 -17.62 18.36 -3.18
N ASP A 144 -17.31 19.54 -2.63
CA ASP A 144 -17.27 20.80 -3.37
C ASP A 144 -15.80 21.10 -3.77
N PRO A 145 -15.45 21.03 -5.06
CA PRO A 145 -14.06 21.14 -5.50
C PRO A 145 -13.46 22.55 -5.38
N ASN A 146 -14.21 23.58 -4.94
CA ASN A 146 -13.75 24.96 -5.16
C ASN A 146 -14.03 26.04 -4.10
N ARG A 147 -14.36 25.73 -2.83
CA ARG A 147 -14.44 26.77 -1.78
C ARG A 147 -14.04 26.31 -0.38
N ILE A 148 -12.79 26.56 0.00
CA ILE A 148 -12.37 26.60 1.40
C ILE A 148 -12.60 28.03 1.93
N ARG A 149 -13.67 28.24 2.70
CA ARG A 149 -13.73 29.35 3.67
C ARG A 149 -13.78 28.75 5.06
N ALA A 150 -12.71 28.95 5.82
CA ALA A 150 -12.65 28.60 7.22
C ALA A 150 -13.73 29.39 7.99
N PHE A 151 -14.65 28.68 8.64
CA PHE A 151 -15.45 29.23 9.73
C PHE A 151 -14.90 28.68 11.04
N ALA A 152 -14.49 29.60 11.91
CA ALA A 152 -14.21 29.34 13.30
C ALA A 152 -15.54 29.13 14.04
N HIS A 153 -15.95 27.87 14.22
CA HIS A 153 -16.69 27.35 15.39
C HIS A 153 -16.59 25.82 15.36
N MET A 154 -16.09 25.25 16.46
CA MET A 154 -15.68 23.84 16.62
C MET A 154 -16.64 22.84 15.94
N PRO A 155 -16.22 22.21 14.82
CA PRO A 155 -16.87 21.02 14.33
C PRO A 155 -16.40 19.85 15.18
N LEU A 156 -17.33 19.08 15.74
CA LEU A 156 -17.05 17.70 16.11
C LEU A 156 -16.81 16.92 14.82
N HIS A 157 -15.58 16.98 14.30
CA HIS A 157 -15.13 16.01 13.31
C HIS A 157 -15.07 14.64 13.98
N PRO A 158 -15.46 13.55 13.31
CA PRO A 158 -15.12 12.23 13.79
C PRO A 158 -13.59 12.15 13.87
N GLN A 159 -13.05 12.21 15.09
CA GLN A 159 -11.64 12.06 15.35
C GLN A 159 -11.37 10.58 15.55
N VAL A 160 -10.59 9.99 14.64
CA VAL A 160 -10.06 8.65 14.84
C VAL A 160 -8.96 8.77 15.89
N ARG A 161 -9.22 8.22 17.07
CA ARG A 161 -8.25 8.12 18.15
C ARG A 161 -7.62 6.74 18.13
N SER A 162 -6.32 6.70 18.36
CA SER A 162 -5.57 5.47 18.58
C SER A 162 -4.63 5.67 19.76
N THR A 163 -4.02 4.60 20.26
CA THR A 163 -2.89 4.73 21.18
C THR A 163 -1.64 5.09 20.39
N ALA A 164 -0.74 5.89 20.96
CA ALA A 164 0.54 6.20 20.31
C ALA A 164 1.29 4.90 19.96
N ALA A 165 1.31 3.93 20.86
CA ALA A 165 1.92 2.61 20.65
C ALA A 165 1.30 1.77 19.52
N ALA A 166 0.01 1.96 19.19
CA ALA A 166 -0.60 1.28 18.04
C ALA A 166 -0.24 1.93 16.70
N ILE A 167 0.22 3.19 16.71
CA ILE A 167 0.69 3.90 15.51
C ILE A 167 2.21 3.74 15.36
N THR A 168 2.95 3.85 16.45
CA THR A 168 4.40 3.76 16.49
C THR A 168 4.80 2.35 16.93
N THR A 169 5.16 1.49 15.97
CA THR A 169 5.88 0.24 16.27
C THR A 169 7.26 0.56 16.85
N ALA A 170 7.94 -0.42 17.46
CA ALA A 170 9.25 -0.20 18.08
C ALA A 170 10.31 0.39 17.13
N ASP A 171 10.18 0.13 15.82
CA ASP A 171 11.11 0.57 14.77
C ASP A 171 10.59 1.80 13.99
N ALA A 172 9.48 2.38 14.44
CA ALA A 172 8.90 3.56 13.82
C ALA A 172 9.67 4.81 14.23
N LEU A 173 9.95 5.71 13.27
CA LEU A 173 10.62 6.99 13.51
C LEU A 173 9.66 8.14 13.21
N PRO A 174 8.94 8.67 14.21
CA PRO A 174 8.06 9.81 14.02
C PRO A 174 8.85 11.08 13.68
N ILE A 175 8.43 11.76 12.62
CA ILE A 175 9.00 13.02 12.17
C ILE A 175 7.97 14.12 12.43
N ALA A 176 8.38 15.15 13.17
CA ALA A 176 7.52 16.32 13.37
C ALA A 176 7.35 17.09 12.05
N VAL A 177 6.10 17.31 11.66
CA VAL A 177 5.71 17.96 10.40
C VAL A 177 5.09 19.35 10.60
N GLY A 178 5.26 19.94 11.78
CA GLY A 178 4.73 21.26 12.14
C GLY A 178 3.37 21.21 12.85
N GLU A 179 3.00 22.33 13.51
CA GLU A 179 1.71 22.50 14.21
C GLU A 179 1.40 21.42 15.26
N GLY A 180 2.43 20.87 15.90
CA GLY A 180 2.30 19.77 16.87
C GLY A 180 1.92 18.42 16.24
N ARG A 181 1.93 18.30 14.91
CA ARG A 181 1.69 17.05 14.19
C ARG A 181 2.98 16.26 13.99
N MET A 182 2.84 14.96 14.00
CA MET A 182 3.88 13.97 13.72
C MET A 182 3.44 13.12 12.52
N GLN A 183 4.36 12.80 11.63
CA GLN A 183 4.17 11.80 10.59
C GLN A 183 5.05 10.59 10.90
N VAL A 184 4.52 9.39 10.68
CA VAL A 184 5.27 8.15 10.87
C VAL A 184 4.86 7.13 9.83
N THR A 185 5.82 6.30 9.41
CA THR A 185 5.57 5.18 8.51
C THR A 185 5.58 3.88 9.30
N THR A 186 4.58 3.03 9.08
CA THR A 186 4.50 1.73 9.76
C THR A 186 5.61 0.78 9.29
N ALA A 187 5.97 -0.18 10.12
CA ALA A 187 6.82 -1.29 9.67
C ALA A 187 6.22 -1.96 8.42
N PRO A 188 7.05 -2.29 7.42
CA PRO A 188 6.55 -2.86 6.17
C PRO A 188 6.05 -4.28 6.41
N ARG A 189 4.87 -4.60 5.90
CA ARG A 189 4.41 -5.98 5.75
C ARG A 189 4.90 -6.48 4.40
N ILE A 190 5.80 -7.45 4.44
CA ILE A 190 6.46 -8.01 3.27
C ILE A 190 5.87 -9.39 3.03
N ASP A 191 5.43 -9.66 1.81
CA ASP A 191 5.06 -10.99 1.35
C ASP A 191 5.63 -11.27 -0.04
N ALA A 192 5.31 -12.43 -0.61
CA ALA A 192 5.81 -12.83 -1.93
C ALA A 192 5.22 -12.01 -3.09
N LEU A 193 4.12 -11.28 -2.87
CA LEU A 193 3.38 -10.53 -3.89
C LEU A 193 3.61 -9.02 -3.82
N GLY A 194 4.17 -8.51 -2.71
CA GLY A 194 4.56 -7.12 -2.57
C GLY A 194 4.89 -6.70 -1.14
N THR A 195 5.01 -5.39 -0.98
CA THR A 195 5.28 -4.74 0.31
C THR A 195 4.17 -3.73 0.59
N ARG A 196 3.54 -3.83 1.77
CA ARG A 196 2.49 -2.88 2.21
C ARG A 196 2.91 -2.13 3.47
N PHE A 197 2.69 -0.82 3.47
CA PHE A 197 2.89 0.05 4.64
C PHE A 197 1.93 1.24 4.59
N ASP A 198 1.73 1.88 5.74
CA ASP A 198 0.90 3.07 5.85
C ASP A 198 1.76 4.25 6.30
N ILE A 199 1.48 5.44 5.77
CA ILE A 199 2.00 6.71 6.28
C ILE A 199 0.88 7.34 7.10
N VAL A 200 1.13 7.60 8.38
CA VAL A 200 0.14 8.13 9.31
C VAL A 200 0.60 9.49 9.80
N THR A 201 -0.24 10.51 9.62
CA THR A 201 -0.05 11.81 10.26
C THR A 201 -1.00 11.94 11.43
N TYR A 202 -0.48 12.22 12.62
CA TYR A 202 -1.23 12.27 13.86
C TYR A 202 -0.80 13.44 14.75
N THR A 203 -1.66 13.84 15.67
CA THR A 203 -1.32 14.76 16.78
C THR A 203 -1.26 13.94 18.06
N PRO A 204 -0.11 13.89 18.77
CA PRO A 204 -0.04 13.22 20.06
C PRO A 204 -0.91 13.95 21.09
N ASP A 205 -1.51 13.18 22.00
CA ASP A 205 -2.22 13.69 23.17
C ASP A 205 -1.38 13.39 24.44
N ASP A 206 -1.60 14.16 25.51
CA ASP A 206 -0.79 14.08 26.75
C ASP A 206 -0.88 12.71 27.47
N ASP A 207 -1.97 11.96 27.27
CA ASP A 207 -2.27 10.67 27.93
C ASP A 207 -1.89 9.43 27.09
N ALA A 208 -0.76 9.48 26.36
CA ALA A 208 -0.30 8.43 25.43
C ALA A 208 -1.28 8.09 24.28
N GLY A 209 -2.30 8.92 24.10
CA GLY A 209 -3.22 8.89 22.97
C GLY A 209 -2.65 9.59 21.75
N ALA A 210 -3.27 9.35 20.60
CA ALA A 210 -2.98 10.06 19.37
C ALA A 210 -4.27 10.27 18.57
N ARG A 211 -4.44 11.46 18.02
CA ARG A 211 -5.49 11.80 17.07
C ARG A 211 -4.94 11.65 15.66
N ILE A 212 -5.46 10.70 14.91
CA ILE A 212 -5.07 10.49 13.52
C ILE A 212 -5.72 11.58 12.68
N GLY A 213 -4.90 12.39 12.02
CA GLY A 213 -5.33 13.43 11.10
C GLY A 213 -5.46 12.90 9.68
N ASP A 214 -4.49 12.09 9.23
CA ASP A 214 -4.47 11.52 7.90
C ASP A 214 -3.76 10.16 7.89
N ARG A 215 -4.13 9.30 6.94
CA ARG A 215 -3.49 8.01 6.67
C ARG A 215 -3.49 7.72 5.18
N ILE A 216 -2.30 7.49 4.65
CA ILE A 216 -2.06 7.07 3.27
C ILE A 216 -1.68 5.59 3.29
N GLU A 217 -2.54 4.75 2.73
CA GLU A 217 -2.24 3.33 2.52
C GLU A 217 -1.41 3.16 1.24
N MET A 218 -0.27 2.48 1.34
CA MET A 218 0.62 2.20 0.21
C MET A 218 0.87 0.71 0.05
N GLU A 219 0.89 0.26 -1.20
CA GLU A 219 1.31 -1.09 -1.59
C GLU A 219 2.25 -0.97 -2.79
N VAL A 220 3.46 -1.53 -2.69
CA VAL A 220 4.45 -1.54 -3.77
C VAL A 220 4.65 -2.97 -4.23
N ILE A 221 4.42 -3.21 -5.51
CA ILE A 221 4.34 -4.56 -6.09
C ILE A 221 5.21 -4.65 -7.34
N LYS A 222 5.54 -5.88 -7.74
CA LYS A 222 6.02 -6.20 -9.09
C LYS A 222 5.01 -7.07 -9.80
N CYS A 223 4.80 -6.78 -11.07
CA CYS A 223 3.79 -7.41 -11.90
C CYS A 223 4.41 -7.93 -13.17
N ARG A 224 3.90 -9.08 -13.62
CA ARG A 224 4.09 -9.53 -15.00
C ARG A 224 2.85 -9.16 -15.78
N CYS A 225 3.04 -8.31 -16.78
CA CYS A 225 2.00 -7.75 -17.60
C CYS A 225 2.06 -8.35 -19.00
N ARG A 226 0.92 -8.36 -19.69
CA ARG A 226 0.83 -8.77 -21.08
C ARG A 226 -0.03 -7.79 -21.86
N TYR A 227 0.48 -7.34 -23.01
CA TYR A 227 -0.34 -6.68 -24.01
C TYR A 227 -1.34 -7.71 -24.55
N ASP A 228 -2.61 -7.35 -24.73
CA ASP A 228 -3.78 -8.23 -24.98
C ASP A 228 -4.56 -8.72 -23.75
N ALA A 229 -3.97 -8.70 -22.56
CA ALA A 229 -4.64 -9.17 -21.33
C ALA A 229 -5.53 -8.08 -20.67
N GLY A 230 -5.55 -6.87 -21.25
CA GLY A 230 -6.29 -5.71 -20.75
C GLY A 230 -7.70 -5.55 -21.31
N GLY A 231 -8.23 -4.33 -21.18
CA GLY A 231 -9.48 -3.92 -21.84
C GLY A 231 -10.65 -4.86 -21.54
N ALA A 232 -11.23 -5.47 -22.57
CA ALA A 232 -12.39 -6.36 -22.43
C ALA A 232 -12.14 -7.63 -21.60
N HIS A 233 -10.87 -8.00 -21.37
CA HIS A 233 -10.50 -9.13 -20.51
C HIS A 233 -10.52 -8.78 -19.02
N LEU A 234 -10.52 -7.48 -18.68
CA LEU A 234 -10.70 -7.01 -17.30
C LEU A 234 -12.19 -6.89 -16.94
N GLY A 235 -12.51 -6.83 -15.65
CA GLY A 235 -13.87 -6.51 -15.20
C GLY A 235 -14.26 -5.07 -15.61
N PRO A 236 -15.54 -4.76 -15.88
CA PRO A 236 -15.98 -3.45 -16.40
C PRO A 236 -15.40 -2.24 -15.65
N VAL A 237 -15.34 -2.31 -14.32
CA VAL A 237 -14.81 -1.26 -13.44
C VAL A 237 -13.31 -1.03 -13.63
N HIS A 238 -12.57 -2.05 -14.05
CA HIS A 238 -11.12 -2.00 -14.23
C HIS A 238 -10.69 -1.75 -15.68
N ARG A 239 -11.60 -1.65 -16.66
CA ARG A 239 -11.20 -1.52 -18.07
C ARG A 239 -10.69 -0.14 -18.45
N VAL A 240 -11.06 0.89 -17.70
CA VAL A 240 -10.77 2.29 -18.01
C VAL A 240 -9.39 2.65 -17.47
N PRO A 241 -8.40 2.92 -18.34
CA PRO A 241 -7.08 3.35 -17.90
C PRO A 241 -7.17 4.70 -17.19
N GLN A 242 -6.22 4.95 -16.29
CA GLN A 242 -6.18 6.15 -15.45
C GLN A 242 -4.84 6.84 -15.57
N TRP A 243 -4.84 8.15 -15.35
CA TRP A 243 -3.64 8.94 -15.11
C TRP A 243 -3.03 8.58 -13.74
N PRO A 244 -1.75 8.92 -13.48
CA PRO A 244 -1.13 8.64 -12.19
C PRO A 244 -1.85 9.35 -11.04
N ALA A 245 -1.90 8.69 -9.89
CA ALA A 245 -2.17 9.38 -8.64
C ALA A 245 -0.95 10.22 -8.25
N ILE A 246 -1.18 11.52 -8.07
CA ILE A 246 -0.16 12.52 -7.76
C ILE A 246 -0.50 13.22 -6.45
N TRP A 247 0.52 13.75 -5.78
CA TRP A 247 0.30 14.65 -4.67
C TRP A 247 -0.23 16.00 -5.18
N THR A 248 -1.27 16.52 -4.53
CA THR A 248 -1.91 17.80 -4.90
C THR A 248 -1.50 18.97 -4.01
N GLY A 249 -0.56 18.74 -3.08
CA GLY A 249 -0.14 19.69 -2.05
C GLY A 249 -0.72 19.37 -0.67
N VAL A 250 -1.83 18.63 -0.59
CA VAL A 250 -2.48 18.27 0.68
C VAL A 250 -2.97 16.82 0.76
N ARG A 251 -3.12 16.14 -0.38
CA ARG A 251 -3.55 14.75 -0.50
C ARG A 251 -3.14 14.15 -1.84
N TYR A 252 -3.21 12.83 -1.97
CA TYR A 252 -3.17 12.18 -3.28
C TYR A 252 -4.51 12.33 -4.01
N GLY A 253 -4.43 12.62 -5.31
CA GLY A 253 -5.56 12.65 -6.23
C GLY A 253 -5.13 12.12 -7.59
N LEU A 254 -6.09 11.67 -8.41
CA LEU A 254 -5.80 11.34 -9.80
C LEU A 254 -5.46 12.62 -10.56
N TYR A 255 -4.36 12.60 -11.32
CA TYR A 255 -4.08 13.67 -12.25
C TYR A 255 -5.19 13.73 -13.31
N ALA A 256 -5.61 14.95 -13.65
CA ALA A 256 -6.61 15.20 -14.67
C ALA A 256 -6.09 16.34 -15.55
N PRO A 257 -5.65 16.05 -16.79
CA PRO A 257 -5.23 17.10 -17.71
C PRO A 257 -6.41 18.01 -18.08
N GLU A 258 -6.13 19.24 -18.48
CA GLU A 258 -7.14 20.08 -19.10
C GLU A 258 -7.54 19.51 -20.47
N GLY A 259 -8.85 19.33 -20.71
CA GLY A 259 -9.39 18.76 -21.94
C GLY A 259 -9.51 17.23 -21.92
N ASP A 260 -9.86 16.65 -23.08
CA ASP A 260 -10.17 15.22 -23.23
C ASP A 260 -8.93 14.37 -23.58
N THR A 261 -7.75 14.70 -23.04
CA THR A 261 -6.52 13.93 -23.31
C THR A 261 -6.59 12.57 -22.59
N PRO A 262 -6.56 11.44 -23.33
CA PRO A 262 -6.59 10.12 -22.71
C PRO A 262 -5.27 9.83 -21.96
N PRO A 263 -5.30 9.07 -20.86
CA PRO A 263 -4.09 8.59 -20.21
C PRO A 263 -3.28 7.69 -21.14
N PRO A 264 -1.95 7.60 -20.98
CA PRO A 264 -1.10 6.85 -21.92
C PRO A 264 -1.48 5.37 -22.04
N GLY A 265 -1.95 4.76 -20.94
CA GLY A 265 -2.45 3.38 -20.94
C GLY A 265 -3.62 3.12 -21.90
N ALA A 266 -4.33 4.16 -22.36
CA ALA A 266 -5.40 4.03 -23.36
C ALA A 266 -4.90 3.61 -24.75
N ALA A 267 -3.60 3.77 -25.04
CA ALA A 267 -3.01 3.29 -26.28
C ALA A 267 -2.85 1.75 -26.30
N TYR A 268 -2.98 1.08 -25.15
CA TYR A 268 -2.64 -0.32 -24.98
C TYR A 268 -3.79 -1.12 -24.38
N THR A 269 -3.94 -2.37 -24.83
CA THR A 269 -4.83 -3.35 -24.17
C THR A 269 -4.02 -4.15 -23.16
N ALA A 270 -3.39 -3.48 -22.19
CA ALA A 270 -2.50 -4.11 -21.23
C ALA A 270 -3.22 -4.56 -19.96
N GLY A 271 -2.84 -5.72 -19.44
CA GLY A 271 -3.38 -6.29 -18.22
C GLY A 271 -2.39 -7.24 -17.54
N PRO A 272 -2.75 -7.78 -16.37
CA PRO A 272 -1.92 -8.77 -15.70
C PRO A 272 -1.85 -10.03 -16.54
N ASP A 273 -0.65 -10.57 -16.71
CA ASP A 273 -0.44 -11.86 -17.35
C ASP A 273 -1.26 -12.95 -16.60
N PRO A 274 -2.25 -13.59 -17.27
CA PRO A 274 -3.12 -14.56 -16.63
C PRO A 274 -2.40 -15.87 -16.27
N ASP A 275 -1.22 -16.12 -16.82
CA ASP A 275 -0.48 -17.37 -16.69
C ASP A 275 0.44 -17.39 -15.46
N VAL A 276 0.46 -16.30 -14.66
CA VAL A 276 1.24 -16.21 -13.42
C VAL A 276 0.40 -15.81 -12.21
N VAL A 277 0.82 -16.30 -11.04
CA VAL A 277 0.28 -15.83 -9.75
C VAL A 277 0.97 -14.52 -9.38
N GLN A 278 0.18 -13.47 -9.21
CA GLN A 278 0.66 -12.13 -8.88
C GLN A 278 -0.35 -11.37 -8.03
N SER A 279 0.03 -10.21 -7.49
CA SER A 279 -0.88 -9.39 -6.70
C SER A 279 -2.14 -9.04 -7.52
N PRO A 280 -3.35 -9.06 -6.92
CA PRO A 280 -4.56 -8.58 -7.58
C PRO A 280 -4.45 -7.12 -8.08
N ARG A 281 -3.52 -6.35 -7.48
CA ARG A 281 -3.19 -4.97 -7.85
C ARG A 281 -2.44 -4.82 -9.17
N CYS A 282 -1.99 -5.93 -9.74
CA CYS A 282 -1.43 -5.93 -11.09
C CYS A 282 -2.45 -5.56 -12.17
N ARG A 283 -3.75 -5.59 -11.85
CA ARG A 283 -4.80 -5.05 -12.73
C ARG A 283 -4.66 -3.55 -12.94
N GLU A 284 -4.48 -2.79 -11.86
CA GLU A 284 -4.28 -1.34 -11.91
C GLU A 284 -2.89 -1.02 -12.47
N CYS A 285 -1.85 -1.72 -12.00
CA CYS A 285 -0.47 -1.52 -12.44
C CYS A 285 -0.31 -1.68 -13.96
N CYS A 286 -0.63 -2.86 -14.50
CA CYS A 286 -0.42 -3.16 -15.92
C CYS A 286 -1.32 -2.34 -16.86
N ARG A 287 -2.49 -1.93 -16.38
CA ARG A 287 -3.40 -1.08 -17.17
C ARG A 287 -2.91 0.37 -17.23
N ASP A 288 -2.44 0.89 -16.09
CA ASP A 288 -2.20 2.33 -15.93
C ASP A 288 -0.75 2.72 -16.20
N ARG A 289 0.25 1.97 -15.74
CA ARG A 289 1.68 2.36 -15.73
C ARG A 289 2.29 2.38 -17.14
N HIS A 290 1.86 3.35 -17.93
CA HIS A 290 2.39 3.67 -19.24
C HIS A 290 2.68 5.16 -19.29
N ASP A 291 3.80 5.51 -19.89
CA ASP A 291 4.18 6.88 -20.17
C ASP A 291 4.29 7.07 -21.69
N VAL A 292 4.51 8.30 -22.10
CA VAL A 292 4.72 8.65 -23.51
C VAL A 292 6.20 8.85 -23.79
N ALA A 293 6.62 8.64 -25.03
CA ALA A 293 7.98 8.94 -25.42
C ALA A 293 8.21 10.45 -25.53
N GLY A 294 9.31 10.91 -24.95
CA GLY A 294 9.72 12.31 -24.94
C GLY A 294 9.01 13.13 -23.86
N PRO A 295 9.33 14.43 -23.76
CA PRO A 295 8.78 15.28 -22.71
C PRO A 295 7.25 15.38 -22.77
N SER A 296 6.58 15.05 -21.68
CA SER A 296 5.14 15.24 -21.51
C SER A 296 4.82 16.57 -20.81
N PRO A 297 3.78 17.31 -21.24
CA PRO A 297 3.21 18.41 -20.46
C PRO A 297 2.27 17.91 -19.34
N HIS A 298 2.06 16.59 -19.25
CA HIS A 298 1.19 15.92 -18.31
C HIS A 298 1.98 15.07 -17.32
N ALA A 299 1.39 14.79 -16.15
CA ALA A 299 2.04 13.96 -15.14
C ALA A 299 2.39 12.57 -15.69
N GLU A 300 3.59 12.10 -15.36
CA GLU A 300 4.16 10.81 -15.77
C GLU A 300 4.15 9.83 -14.58
N PHE A 301 4.09 8.53 -14.86
CA PHE A 301 4.28 7.50 -13.86
C PHE A 301 5.74 7.41 -13.44
N ASP A 302 6.69 7.59 -14.36
CA ASP A 302 8.11 7.67 -14.04
C ASP A 302 8.67 9.09 -14.31
N PRO A 303 8.36 10.07 -13.42
CA PRO A 303 8.81 11.45 -13.60
C PRO A 303 10.33 11.63 -13.40
N ALA A 304 11.04 10.60 -12.95
CA ALA A 304 12.49 10.61 -12.80
C ALA A 304 13.21 10.08 -14.05
N ASN A 305 12.48 9.52 -15.01
CA ASN A 305 13.05 9.02 -16.25
C ASN A 305 13.59 10.16 -17.12
N ALA A 306 14.90 10.14 -17.34
CA ALA A 306 15.55 11.08 -18.24
C ALA A 306 15.70 10.55 -19.67
N ASP A 307 15.35 9.28 -19.94
CA ASP A 307 15.41 8.70 -21.27
C ASP A 307 14.18 9.14 -22.08
N PRO A 308 14.34 9.88 -23.19
CA PRO A 308 13.20 10.28 -24.01
C PRO A 308 12.55 9.10 -24.75
N ARG A 309 13.07 7.88 -24.66
CA ARG A 309 12.50 6.69 -25.31
C ARG A 309 11.69 5.88 -24.29
N TYR A 310 10.38 6.02 -24.26
CA TYR A 310 9.54 5.12 -23.45
C TYR A 310 9.67 3.66 -23.93
N ARG A 311 9.99 2.73 -23.01
CA ARG A 311 10.23 1.30 -23.29
C ARG A 311 9.72 0.43 -22.16
N LYS A 312 9.31 -0.79 -22.49
CA LYS A 312 9.04 -1.87 -21.52
C LYS A 312 10.04 -2.99 -21.69
N TYR A 313 10.24 -3.74 -20.61
CA TYR A 313 11.22 -4.82 -20.53
C TYR A 313 10.58 -6.08 -19.97
N ASP A 314 11.07 -7.24 -20.37
CA ASP A 314 10.80 -8.54 -19.75
C ASP A 314 12.11 -9.16 -19.27
N LEU A 315 12.03 -10.19 -18.43
CA LEU A 315 13.17 -10.98 -18.01
C LEU A 315 13.41 -12.13 -19.00
N ASP A 316 14.65 -12.30 -19.45
CA ASP A 316 15.07 -13.50 -20.17
C ASP A 316 15.27 -14.71 -19.23
N GLU A 317 15.62 -15.86 -19.79
CA GLU A 317 15.89 -17.08 -19.00
C GLU A 317 17.03 -16.92 -17.98
N GLY A 318 17.93 -15.95 -18.20
CA GLY A 318 19.03 -15.61 -17.30
C GLY A 318 18.66 -14.54 -16.26
N GLY A 319 17.44 -14.02 -16.27
CA GLY A 319 16.99 -12.94 -15.41
C GLY A 319 17.50 -11.55 -15.79
N ALA A 320 18.00 -11.37 -17.02
CA ALA A 320 18.38 -10.06 -17.56
C ALA A 320 17.19 -9.38 -18.23
N LEU A 321 17.12 -8.05 -18.12
CA LEU A 321 16.06 -7.26 -18.75
C LEU A 321 16.30 -7.12 -20.26
N VAL A 322 15.32 -7.54 -21.05
CA VAL A 322 15.29 -7.44 -22.51
C VAL A 322 14.11 -6.58 -22.93
N GLN A 323 14.35 -5.65 -23.85
CA GLN A 323 13.31 -4.74 -24.35
C GLN A 323 12.19 -5.52 -25.07
N VAL A 324 10.95 -5.08 -24.86
CA VAL A 324 9.75 -5.64 -25.47
C VAL A 324 9.23 -4.68 -26.53
N ASP A 325 9.38 -5.05 -27.80
CA ASP A 325 8.91 -4.25 -28.94
C ASP A 325 7.48 -4.61 -29.38
N ASP A 326 6.99 -5.81 -29.02
CA ASP A 326 5.62 -6.24 -29.32
C ASP A 326 4.63 -5.64 -28.31
N THR A 327 4.06 -4.49 -28.65
CA THR A 327 3.02 -3.83 -27.85
C THR A 327 1.60 -4.34 -28.11
N VAL A 328 1.46 -5.47 -28.80
CA VAL A 328 0.16 -6.10 -29.10
C VAL A 328 -0.06 -7.32 -28.22
N SER A 329 0.92 -8.22 -28.15
CA SER A 329 0.83 -9.48 -27.39
C SER A 329 2.00 -9.75 -26.43
N GLY A 330 3.03 -8.89 -26.43
CA GLY A 330 4.24 -9.10 -25.65
C GLY A 330 4.00 -9.12 -24.14
N THR A 331 4.82 -9.88 -23.41
CA THR A 331 4.91 -9.84 -21.96
C THR A 331 5.99 -8.86 -21.51
N TYR A 332 5.78 -8.20 -20.37
CA TYR A 332 6.75 -7.31 -19.74
C TYR A 332 6.59 -7.32 -18.22
N VAL A 333 7.57 -6.80 -17.50
CA VAL A 333 7.52 -6.64 -16.04
C VAL A 333 7.46 -5.17 -15.65
N ASP A 334 6.76 -4.88 -14.57
CA ASP A 334 6.61 -3.53 -14.04
C ASP A 334 6.64 -3.54 -12.51
N SER A 335 7.20 -2.49 -11.91
CA SER A 335 7.08 -2.21 -10.48
C SER A 335 6.19 -1.00 -10.25
N CYS A 336 5.12 -1.17 -9.48
CA CYS A 336 4.13 -0.13 -9.26
C CYS A 336 3.98 0.20 -7.78
N ARG A 337 3.89 1.50 -7.49
CA ARG A 337 3.32 2.02 -6.25
C ARG A 337 1.82 2.23 -6.41
N LEU A 338 1.05 1.65 -5.50
CA LEU A 338 -0.39 1.82 -5.43
C LEU A 338 -0.73 2.59 -4.17
N VAL A 339 -1.57 3.61 -4.31
CA VAL A 339 -2.11 4.39 -3.19
C VAL A 339 -3.63 4.38 -3.22
N ARG A 340 -4.27 4.53 -2.06
CA ARG A 340 -5.73 4.63 -2.00
C ARG A 340 -6.21 6.05 -2.29
N VAL A 341 -6.94 6.25 -3.38
CA VAL A 341 -7.61 7.50 -3.74
C VAL A 341 -9.12 7.24 -3.82
N ASP A 342 -9.90 7.98 -3.03
CA ASP A 342 -11.36 7.88 -2.97
C ASP A 342 -11.89 6.44 -2.75
N GLY A 343 -11.16 5.65 -1.96
CA GLY A 343 -11.49 4.26 -1.65
C GLY A 343 -10.94 3.23 -2.63
N TRP A 344 -10.45 3.66 -3.80
CA TRP A 344 -9.91 2.79 -4.85
C TRP A 344 -8.38 2.78 -4.82
N TRP A 345 -7.78 1.66 -5.18
CA TRP A 345 -6.34 1.62 -5.44
C TRP A 345 -6.06 2.26 -6.78
N ARG A 346 -5.11 3.19 -6.81
CA ARG A 346 -4.64 3.86 -8.02
C ARG A 346 -3.14 3.74 -8.11
N THR A 347 -2.64 3.50 -9.31
CA THR A 347 -1.22 3.55 -9.60
C THR A 347 -0.76 4.99 -9.44
N ALA A 348 0.17 5.21 -8.52
CA ALA A 348 0.78 6.51 -8.28
C ALA A 348 2.04 6.66 -9.14
N ALA A 349 2.52 7.89 -9.27
CA ALA A 349 3.86 8.12 -9.77
C ALA A 349 4.90 7.34 -8.94
N ASP A 350 6.02 7.01 -9.55
CA ASP A 350 7.05 6.16 -8.97
C ASP A 350 7.73 6.83 -7.79
N LEU A 351 8.14 5.99 -6.84
CA LEU A 351 8.97 6.41 -5.72
C LEU A 351 10.31 6.91 -6.20
N GLN A 352 10.84 7.93 -5.54
CA GLN A 352 12.22 8.36 -5.72
C GLN A 352 12.93 8.46 -4.38
N ALA A 353 13.84 7.52 -4.12
CA ALA A 353 14.70 7.56 -2.95
C ALA A 353 15.66 8.75 -3.10
N ARG A 354 15.57 9.70 -2.18
CA ARG A 354 16.50 10.82 -2.07
C ARG A 354 17.71 10.47 -1.23
N HIS A 355 17.57 9.50 -0.34
CA HIS A 355 18.64 9.05 0.53
C HIS A 355 18.40 7.61 0.99
N PHE A 356 19.50 6.91 1.25
CA PHE A 356 19.56 5.59 1.85
C PHE A 356 20.83 5.52 2.72
N ALA A 357 20.69 5.02 3.94
CA ALA A 357 21.79 4.83 4.86
C ALA A 357 21.49 3.74 5.90
N LEU A 358 22.55 3.25 6.52
CA LEU A 358 22.49 2.47 7.74
C LEU A 358 22.29 3.39 8.94
N LEU A 359 21.35 3.02 9.80
CA LEU A 359 21.16 3.66 11.08
C LEU A 359 21.81 2.82 12.17
N GLN A 360 22.48 3.48 13.12
CA GLN A 360 23.09 2.80 14.26
C GLN A 360 22.06 1.91 14.97
N THR A 361 22.46 0.67 15.26
CA THR A 361 21.66 -0.30 16.01
C THR A 361 21.92 -0.17 17.51
N GLU A 362 20.87 -0.35 18.31
CA GLU A 362 20.91 -0.32 19.76
C GLU A 362 21.88 -1.38 20.33
N ALA A 363 22.65 -0.98 21.35
CA ALA A 363 23.49 -1.87 22.13
C ALA A 363 22.72 -2.46 23.32
N ILE A 364 22.99 -3.72 23.66
CA ILE A 364 22.43 -4.39 24.84
C ILE A 364 23.59 -4.81 25.74
N ASP A 365 23.56 -4.41 27.02
CA ASP A 365 24.60 -4.75 28.00
C ASP A 365 26.05 -4.42 27.53
N GLY A 366 26.21 -3.30 26.82
CA GLY A 366 27.49 -2.86 26.27
C GLY A 366 27.93 -3.59 24.99
N VAL A 367 27.12 -4.53 24.50
CA VAL A 367 27.34 -5.27 23.26
C VAL A 367 26.74 -4.47 22.10
N PRO A 368 27.56 -3.90 21.19
CA PRO A 368 27.06 -3.05 20.10
C PRO A 368 26.19 -3.82 19.11
N ALA A 369 25.16 -3.19 18.54
CA ALA A 369 24.29 -3.77 17.52
C ALA A 369 23.68 -5.14 17.89
N ALA A 370 23.37 -5.33 19.19
CA ALA A 370 22.86 -6.58 19.73
C ALA A 370 21.33 -6.68 19.70
N SER A 371 20.64 -5.55 19.57
CA SER A 371 19.19 -5.44 19.49
C SER A 371 18.71 -5.43 18.03
N ARG A 372 17.42 -5.66 17.80
CA ARG A 372 16.78 -5.48 16.47
C ARG A 372 16.13 -4.11 16.32
N LYS A 373 16.54 -3.14 17.14
CA LYS A 373 15.99 -1.79 17.13
C LYS A 373 17.09 -0.79 16.83
N PRO A 374 16.75 0.33 16.17
CA PRO A 374 17.68 1.43 16.02
C PRO A 374 18.03 2.02 17.39
N ASP A 375 19.25 2.54 17.50
CA ASP A 375 19.69 3.31 18.66
C ASP A 375 18.82 4.57 18.81
N PRO A 376 18.25 4.85 19.99
CA PRO A 376 17.33 5.98 20.17
C PRO A 376 17.94 7.36 19.86
N GLU A 377 19.22 7.56 20.15
CA GLU A 377 19.92 8.82 19.89
C GLU A 377 20.25 8.96 18.40
N ALA A 378 20.63 7.87 17.73
CA ALA A 378 20.77 7.86 16.28
C ALA A 378 19.43 8.14 15.58
N ALA A 379 18.33 7.55 16.04
CA ALA A 379 16.99 7.84 15.54
C ALA A 379 16.63 9.34 15.70
N HIS A 380 16.95 9.95 16.85
CA HIS A 380 16.77 11.38 17.06
C HIS A 380 17.59 12.21 16.05
N ARG A 381 18.88 11.89 15.86
CA ARG A 381 19.73 12.57 14.86
C ARG A 381 19.19 12.42 13.45
N TYR A 382 18.70 11.24 13.09
CA TYR A 382 18.16 10.95 11.76
C TYR A 382 16.91 11.80 11.49
N THR A 383 15.97 11.89 12.44
CA THR A 383 14.78 12.74 12.27
C THR A 383 15.13 14.23 12.09
N ARG A 384 16.19 14.74 12.76
CA ARG A 384 16.70 16.09 12.54
C ARG A 384 17.29 16.25 11.14
N PHE A 385 18.11 15.29 10.69
CA PHE A 385 18.65 15.27 9.34
C PHE A 385 17.54 15.32 8.28
N VAL A 386 16.50 14.49 8.42
CA VAL A 386 15.38 14.48 7.47
C VAL A 386 14.70 15.85 7.43
N ARG A 387 14.43 16.45 8.59
CA ARG A 387 13.82 17.80 8.65
C ARG A 387 14.68 18.86 7.97
N ASP A 388 15.98 18.88 8.25
CA ASP A 388 16.91 19.86 7.67
C ASP A 388 17.02 19.68 6.15
N TYR A 389 17.13 18.43 5.69
CA TYR A 389 17.20 18.11 4.28
C TYR A 389 15.94 18.56 3.54
N LEU A 390 14.77 18.19 4.04
CA LEU A 390 13.49 18.47 3.41
C LEU A 390 13.13 19.97 3.46
N ALA A 391 13.62 20.72 4.45
CA ALA A 391 13.40 22.18 4.52
C ALA A 391 13.94 22.92 3.28
N GLN A 392 14.95 22.36 2.60
CA GLN A 392 15.52 22.94 1.37
C GLN A 392 14.53 22.97 0.21
N TYR A 393 13.45 22.16 0.24
CA TYR A 393 12.38 22.18 -0.76
C TYR A 393 11.57 23.48 -0.80
N ALA A 394 11.77 24.38 0.18
CA ALA A 394 11.24 25.75 0.14
C ALA A 394 11.84 26.59 -1.00
N ASP A 395 13.11 26.33 -1.36
CA ASP A 395 13.88 27.18 -2.24
C ASP A 395 14.49 26.42 -3.44
N VAL A 396 14.62 25.09 -3.31
CA VAL A 396 15.19 24.20 -4.33
C VAL A 396 14.19 23.11 -4.69
N PRO A 397 13.77 22.95 -5.96
CA PRO A 397 12.74 21.99 -6.33
C PRO A 397 13.06 20.52 -6.04
N ALA A 398 14.34 20.13 -6.16
CA ALA A 398 14.84 18.79 -5.86
C ALA A 398 16.31 18.90 -5.39
N PRO A 399 16.56 19.09 -4.08
CA PRO A 399 17.91 19.05 -3.52
C PRO A 399 18.59 17.69 -3.80
N ASP A 400 19.89 17.70 -4.03
CA ASP A 400 20.70 16.52 -4.34
C ASP A 400 21.79 16.23 -3.29
N ASN A 401 21.90 17.09 -2.27
CA ASN A 401 22.93 17.05 -1.24
C ASN A 401 22.62 16.13 -0.05
N ALA A 402 21.63 15.22 -0.15
CA ALA A 402 21.16 14.42 0.98
C ALA A 402 22.28 13.61 1.64
N ARG A 403 23.13 12.95 0.84
CA ARG A 403 24.27 12.16 1.35
C ARG A 403 25.32 13.05 2.01
N ALA A 404 25.67 14.17 1.38
CA ALA A 404 26.64 15.11 1.94
C ALA A 404 26.18 15.66 3.29
N LEU A 405 24.88 16.02 3.39
CA LEU A 405 24.28 16.48 4.64
C LEU A 405 24.26 15.39 5.71
N HIS A 406 23.88 14.15 5.36
CA HIS A 406 23.91 13.00 6.27
C HIS A 406 25.31 12.75 6.85
N ASP A 407 26.34 12.84 6.00
CA ASP A 407 27.72 12.49 6.34
C ASP A 407 28.47 13.58 7.11
N GLU A 408 27.84 14.73 7.37
CA GLU A 408 28.41 15.78 8.20
C GLU A 408 28.81 15.26 9.58
N PRO A 409 30.09 15.36 9.99
CA PRO A 409 30.54 14.82 11.28
C PRO A 409 29.76 15.36 12.49
N ALA A 410 29.28 16.61 12.40
CA ALA A 410 28.49 17.25 13.44
C ALA A 410 27.12 16.58 13.68
N ARG A 411 26.61 15.81 12.71
CA ARG A 411 25.33 15.08 12.86
C ARG A 411 25.49 13.75 13.56
N GLY A 412 26.69 13.15 13.52
CA GLY A 412 27.00 11.89 14.21
C GLY A 412 26.11 10.72 13.76
N LEU A 413 25.77 10.66 12.47
CA LEU A 413 24.97 9.58 11.88
C LEU A 413 25.82 8.39 11.40
N ASN A 414 27.10 8.63 11.08
CA ASN A 414 28.07 7.58 10.71
C ASN A 414 28.76 6.99 11.95
N LEU A 415 27.96 6.54 12.92
CA LEU A 415 28.43 5.93 14.15
C LEU A 415 27.75 4.57 14.41
N PRO A 416 28.45 3.59 15.01
CA PRO A 416 29.90 3.55 15.17
C PRO A 416 30.60 3.29 13.83
N ALA A 417 31.79 3.89 13.62
CA ALA A 417 32.58 3.63 12.42
C ALA A 417 33.04 2.16 12.28
N ARG A 418 33.01 1.39 13.38
CA ARG A 418 33.44 -0.01 13.45
C ARG A 418 32.64 -0.76 14.51
N ILE A 419 32.25 -2.00 14.20
CA ILE A 419 31.66 -2.94 15.17
C ILE A 419 32.58 -4.15 15.35
N THR A 420 32.88 -4.53 16.58
CA THR A 420 33.68 -5.72 16.89
C THR A 420 32.80 -6.93 17.19
N ILE A 421 33.12 -8.07 16.58
CA ILE A 421 32.46 -9.38 16.81
C ILE A 421 33.52 -10.40 17.24
N ALA A 422 33.18 -11.29 18.17
CA ALA A 422 34.05 -12.39 18.55
C ALA A 422 33.98 -13.55 17.55
N THR A 423 35.11 -14.24 17.29
CA THR A 423 35.15 -15.53 16.58
C THR A 423 35.51 -16.70 17.51
N PRO A 424 34.99 -17.93 17.24
CA PRO A 424 33.79 -18.27 16.50
C PRO A 424 32.66 -18.76 17.43
N PRO A 425 31.69 -17.92 17.81
CA PRO A 425 30.44 -18.41 18.38
C PRO A 425 29.32 -18.36 17.33
N PRO A 426 28.61 -19.48 17.05
CA PRO A 426 27.43 -19.48 16.17
C PRO A 426 26.26 -18.62 16.69
N THR A 427 26.37 -18.12 17.93
CA THR A 427 25.37 -17.36 18.67
C THR A 427 25.62 -15.86 18.73
N ASP A 428 26.84 -15.37 18.45
CA ASP A 428 27.08 -13.92 18.43
C ASP A 428 26.52 -13.34 17.10
N ARG A 429 25.40 -12.64 17.21
CA ARG A 429 24.68 -12.04 16.08
C ARG A 429 24.60 -10.54 16.27
N ARG A 430 24.90 -9.82 15.20
CA ARG A 430 24.70 -8.37 15.12
C ARG A 430 23.58 -8.04 14.14
N HIS A 431 22.97 -6.90 14.31
CA HIS A 431 21.86 -6.44 13.49
C HIS A 431 22.18 -5.08 12.91
N LEU A 432 21.80 -4.86 11.66
CA LEU A 432 21.93 -3.60 10.94
C LEU A 432 20.53 -3.11 10.56
N HIS A 433 20.37 -1.79 10.50
CA HIS A 433 19.12 -1.15 10.10
C HIS A 433 19.32 -0.32 8.85
N ALA A 434 18.68 -0.70 7.74
CA ALA A 434 18.73 0.04 6.50
C ALA A 434 17.47 0.90 6.36
N ARG A 435 17.63 2.19 6.06
CA ARG A 435 16.50 3.12 5.92
C ARG A 435 16.64 3.98 4.68
N ALA A 436 15.52 4.16 3.98
CA ALA A 436 15.41 5.11 2.87
C ALA A 436 14.50 6.29 3.22
N LEU A 437 14.80 7.45 2.62
CA LEU A 437 13.93 8.61 2.55
C LEU A 437 13.43 8.75 1.12
N TYR A 438 12.13 8.66 0.94
CA TYR A 438 11.46 8.87 -0.34
C TYR A 438 10.78 10.24 -0.36
N VAL A 439 10.89 10.94 -1.48
CA VAL A 439 10.19 12.21 -1.73
C VAL A 439 9.67 12.17 -3.16
N ASP A 440 8.36 12.33 -3.33
CA ASP A 440 7.78 12.28 -4.67
C ASP A 440 8.18 13.50 -5.50
N ALA A 441 8.14 13.32 -6.82
CA ALA A 441 8.16 14.45 -7.74
C ALA A 441 6.94 15.34 -7.49
N LEU A 442 7.15 16.65 -7.55
CA LEU A 442 6.09 17.62 -7.31
C LEU A 442 5.57 18.16 -8.62
N GLU A 443 4.35 17.73 -8.93
CA GLU A 443 3.59 18.32 -10.03
C GLU A 443 3.35 19.82 -9.82
N PRO A 444 3.14 20.61 -10.88
CA PRO A 444 2.98 22.06 -10.78
C PRO A 444 1.94 22.51 -9.75
N ILE A 445 0.85 21.76 -9.59
CA ILE A 445 -0.19 22.04 -8.58
C ILE A 445 0.34 21.94 -7.15
N ALA A 446 1.11 20.89 -6.83
CA ALA A 446 1.68 20.69 -5.50
C ALA A 446 2.83 21.66 -5.23
N ARG A 447 3.66 21.91 -6.24
CA ARG A 447 4.73 22.90 -6.17
C ARG A 447 4.17 24.28 -5.87
N LYS A 448 3.15 24.71 -6.61
CA LYS A 448 2.46 25.98 -6.36
C LYS A 448 1.86 26.04 -4.95
N ALA A 449 1.22 24.96 -4.48
CA ALA A 449 0.63 24.94 -3.14
C ALA A 449 1.68 25.12 -2.02
N LEU A 450 2.85 24.49 -2.17
CA LEU A 450 3.97 24.66 -1.25
C LEU A 450 4.54 26.10 -1.32
N ASP A 451 4.77 26.62 -2.52
CA ASP A 451 5.34 27.96 -2.70
C ASP A 451 4.39 29.03 -2.13
N ASP A 452 3.09 28.96 -2.43
CA ASP A 452 2.07 29.87 -1.88
C ASP A 452 2.04 29.83 -0.35
N ALA A 453 2.16 28.64 0.25
CA ALA A 453 2.13 28.47 1.70
C ALA A 453 3.39 29.03 2.39
N VAL A 454 4.57 28.79 1.79
CA VAL A 454 5.84 29.34 2.27
C VAL A 454 5.84 30.86 2.16
N ASP A 455 5.43 31.42 1.01
CA ASP A 455 5.38 32.86 0.77
C ASP A 455 4.40 33.57 1.72
N ALA A 456 3.23 32.97 1.95
CA ALA A 456 2.24 33.52 2.90
C ALA A 456 2.79 33.60 4.33
N ARG A 457 3.61 32.62 4.76
CA ARG A 457 4.24 32.67 6.09
C ARG A 457 5.44 33.61 6.12
N ARG A 458 6.24 33.69 5.06
CA ARG A 458 7.34 34.66 4.90
C ARG A 458 6.87 36.11 4.99
N ALA A 459 5.68 36.39 4.46
CA ALA A 459 5.05 37.71 4.58
C ALA A 459 4.71 38.13 6.03
N ASN A 460 4.75 37.19 6.98
CA ASN A 460 4.47 37.41 8.41
C ASN A 460 5.70 37.10 9.29
N ASP A 461 6.90 37.34 8.77
CA ASP A 461 8.20 37.07 9.43
C ASP A 461 8.42 35.58 9.84
N GLY A 462 7.64 34.66 9.28
CA GLY A 462 7.82 33.21 9.44
C GLY A 462 8.71 32.59 8.35
N CYS A 463 9.19 31.36 8.57
CA CYS A 463 9.85 30.55 7.52
C CYS A 463 11.03 31.23 6.79
N ALA A 464 11.83 32.03 7.52
CA ALA A 464 13.05 32.60 6.97
C ALA A 464 14.00 31.48 6.51
N ALA A 465 14.71 31.71 5.40
CA ALA A 465 15.70 30.78 4.87
C ALA A 465 16.76 30.45 5.94
N GLY A 466 17.08 29.17 6.10
CA GLY A 466 18.02 28.69 7.12
C GLY A 466 17.50 28.72 8.56
N SER A 467 16.26 29.13 8.81
CA SER A 467 15.67 29.05 10.16
C SER A 467 15.33 27.61 10.56
N ALA A 468 15.46 27.29 11.85
CA ALA A 468 15.11 25.98 12.40
C ALA A 468 13.61 25.61 12.21
N HIS A 469 12.76 26.61 11.97
CA HIS A 469 11.32 26.43 11.75
C HIS A 469 10.94 26.29 10.28
N LEU A 470 11.88 26.42 9.34
CA LEU A 470 11.59 26.31 7.91
C LEU A 470 10.95 24.96 7.55
N ALA A 471 11.42 23.87 8.19
CA ALA A 471 10.83 22.54 8.04
C ALA A 471 9.32 22.53 8.39
N ASP A 472 8.89 23.24 9.43
CA ASP A 472 7.48 23.29 9.84
C ASP A 472 6.58 24.01 8.82
N CYS A 473 7.18 24.70 7.85
CA CYS A 473 6.48 25.36 6.75
C CYS A 473 6.42 24.50 5.49
N VAL A 474 7.39 23.62 5.29
CA VAL A 474 7.54 22.81 4.09
C VAL A 474 6.86 21.45 4.25
N LEU A 475 7.14 20.76 5.36
CA LEU A 475 6.73 19.37 5.58
C LEU A 475 5.21 19.12 5.50
N PRO A 476 4.30 20.04 5.90
CA PRO A 476 2.87 19.84 5.71
C PRO A 476 2.42 19.68 4.25
N TYR A 477 3.21 20.22 3.31
CA TYR A 477 2.86 20.28 1.88
C TYR A 477 3.72 19.34 1.01
N LEU A 478 4.71 18.67 1.62
CA LEU A 478 5.66 17.82 0.91
C LEU A 478 5.24 16.33 1.05
N PRO A 479 5.11 15.58 -0.06
CA PRO A 479 4.89 14.15 -0.05
C PRO A 479 6.21 13.43 0.20
N PHE A 480 6.47 13.07 1.45
CA PHE A 480 7.65 12.30 1.83
C PHE A 480 7.28 11.19 2.80
N PHE A 481 8.18 10.22 2.92
CA PHE A 481 8.15 9.25 4.00
C PHE A 481 9.53 8.61 4.18
N THR A 482 9.77 8.04 5.36
CA THR A 482 10.97 7.22 5.59
C THR A 482 10.56 5.79 5.84
N GLN A 483 11.18 4.86 5.12
CA GLN A 483 10.82 3.45 5.17
C GLN A 483 12.00 2.64 5.69
N ASP A 484 11.73 1.77 6.67
CA ASP A 484 12.65 0.71 7.04
C ASP A 484 12.72 -0.28 5.87
N LEU A 485 13.92 -0.45 5.31
CA LEU A 485 14.22 -1.37 4.23
C LEU A 485 15.10 -2.52 4.70
N THR A 486 15.28 -2.74 6.01
CA THR A 486 16.18 -3.77 6.53
C THR A 486 15.88 -5.16 5.95
N ASP A 487 14.60 -5.51 5.84
CA ASP A 487 14.15 -6.79 5.26
C ASP A 487 13.87 -6.73 3.74
N ILE A 488 14.21 -5.62 3.06
CA ILE A 488 13.97 -5.42 1.62
C ILE A 488 15.28 -5.16 0.87
N ALA A 489 16.24 -4.49 1.51
CA ALA A 489 17.54 -4.16 0.96
C ALA A 489 18.31 -5.43 0.57
N ALA A 490 19.09 -5.32 -0.50
CA ALA A 490 20.02 -6.37 -0.88
C ALA A 490 21.25 -6.31 0.02
N TRP A 491 21.52 -7.39 0.76
CA TRP A 491 22.66 -7.48 1.66
C TRP A 491 23.78 -8.32 1.04
N SER A 492 25.01 -7.82 1.15
CA SER A 492 26.21 -8.53 0.75
C SER A 492 27.37 -8.19 1.69
N VAL A 493 28.50 -8.86 1.51
CA VAL A 493 29.74 -8.59 2.26
C VAL A 493 30.88 -8.40 1.26
N ARG A 494 31.85 -7.55 1.61
CA ARG A 494 33.06 -7.36 0.79
C ARG A 494 33.98 -8.58 0.83
N ASP A 495 33.97 -9.33 1.93
CA ASP A 495 34.73 -10.58 2.12
C ASP A 495 33.84 -11.64 2.80
N ALA A 496 33.40 -12.62 2.01
CA ALA A 496 32.52 -13.69 2.45
C ALA A 496 33.21 -14.81 3.23
N ASP A 497 34.55 -14.82 3.29
CA ASP A 497 35.30 -15.75 4.14
C ASP A 497 35.41 -15.23 5.57
N VAL A 498 35.29 -13.91 5.76
CA VAL A 498 35.42 -13.22 7.06
C VAL A 498 34.07 -12.97 7.75
N LEU A 499 33.04 -12.62 6.98
CA LEU A 499 31.74 -12.19 7.50
C LEU A 499 30.60 -12.81 6.70
N ALA A 500 29.47 -13.06 7.36
CA ALA A 500 28.21 -13.34 6.68
C ALA A 500 27.14 -12.36 7.13
N VAL A 501 26.32 -11.91 6.18
CA VAL A 501 25.09 -11.16 6.40
C VAL A 501 23.92 -11.92 5.80
N ASP A 502 22.84 -12.04 6.56
CA ASP A 502 21.63 -12.68 6.07
C ASP A 502 20.77 -11.65 5.29
N SER A 503 20.16 -12.08 4.18
CA SER A 503 19.11 -11.34 3.48
C SER A 503 17.74 -11.95 3.81
N HIS A 504 16.70 -11.13 3.82
CA HIS A 504 15.34 -11.63 3.98
C HIS A 504 14.90 -12.39 2.73
N ASP A 505 14.31 -13.56 2.92
CA ASP A 505 13.67 -14.33 1.86
C ASP A 505 12.17 -14.44 2.15
N PRO A 506 11.31 -13.72 1.40
CA PRO A 506 9.87 -13.73 1.61
C PRO A 506 9.22 -15.08 1.21
N ALA A 507 9.95 -15.97 0.51
CA ALA A 507 9.49 -17.32 0.19
C ALA A 507 9.82 -18.35 1.28
N ALA A 508 10.69 -18.03 2.24
CA ALA A 508 11.19 -19.00 3.20
C ALA A 508 10.13 -19.37 4.25
N ASP A 509 10.02 -20.68 4.57
CA ASP A 509 9.12 -21.20 5.61
C ASP A 509 9.38 -20.58 7.00
N VAL A 510 10.65 -20.22 7.26
CA VAL A 510 11.07 -19.49 8.45
C VAL A 510 11.85 -18.26 8.01
N PRO A 511 11.21 -17.07 7.96
CA PRO A 511 11.87 -15.88 7.47
C PRO A 511 13.06 -15.52 8.36
N VAL A 512 14.22 -15.34 7.72
CA VAL A 512 15.39 -14.77 8.36
C VAL A 512 15.32 -13.24 8.21
N PRO A 513 15.54 -12.46 9.28
CA PRO A 513 15.65 -11.01 9.14
C PRO A 513 16.87 -10.63 8.29
N GLY A 514 16.69 -9.66 7.40
CA GLY A 514 17.77 -9.01 6.69
C GLY A 514 18.71 -8.27 7.64
N GLY A 515 19.95 -8.04 7.20
CA GLY A 515 20.93 -7.27 7.97
C GLY A 515 21.45 -7.98 9.22
N ARG A 516 21.15 -9.27 9.41
CA ARG A 516 21.70 -10.05 10.53
C ARG A 516 23.10 -10.56 10.18
N VAL A 517 24.09 -10.12 10.95
CA VAL A 517 25.51 -10.35 10.71
C VAL A 517 26.09 -11.38 11.67
N ARG A 518 27.04 -12.20 11.21
CA ARG A 518 27.90 -13.07 12.02
C ARG A 518 29.35 -13.08 11.50
N GLY A 519 30.31 -13.16 12.41
CA GLY A 519 31.72 -13.39 12.05
C GLY A 519 31.98 -14.86 11.66
N LEU A 520 32.83 -15.08 10.67
CA LEU A 520 33.24 -16.41 10.20
C LEU A 520 34.72 -16.69 10.49
N ALA A 521 35.59 -15.72 10.20
CA ALA A 521 37.03 -15.81 10.40
C ALA A 521 37.61 -14.49 10.90
N HIS A 522 38.82 -14.53 11.48
CA HIS A 522 39.53 -13.31 11.88
C HIS A 522 39.80 -12.41 10.69
N GLY A 523 39.51 -11.12 10.84
CA GLY A 523 39.69 -10.17 9.76
C GLY A 523 38.88 -8.90 9.97
N ALA A 524 38.90 -8.04 8.96
CA ALA A 524 38.10 -6.84 8.92
C ALA A 524 37.47 -6.72 7.52
N THR A 525 36.16 -6.51 7.47
CA THR A 525 35.41 -6.38 6.21
C THR A 525 34.11 -5.64 6.45
N ASP A 526 33.47 -5.22 5.36
CA ASP A 526 32.21 -4.47 5.41
C ASP A 526 31.02 -5.36 5.10
N ALA A 527 29.95 -5.19 5.89
CA ALA A 527 28.61 -5.52 5.43
C ALA A 527 28.09 -4.36 4.57
N VAL A 528 27.48 -4.70 3.46
CA VAL A 528 27.02 -3.76 2.43
C VAL A 528 25.51 -3.90 2.29
N ALA A 529 24.80 -2.78 2.39
CA ALA A 529 23.37 -2.70 2.12
C ALA A 529 23.14 -1.90 0.84
N VAL A 530 22.29 -2.39 -0.05
CA VAL A 530 21.96 -1.72 -1.32
C VAL A 530 20.45 -1.63 -1.46
N ALA A 531 19.94 -0.46 -1.82
CA ALA A 531 18.56 -0.26 -2.22
C ALA A 531 18.47 0.41 -3.60
N ARG A 532 17.48 0.04 -4.40
CA ARG A 532 17.20 0.73 -5.66
C ARG A 532 16.47 2.04 -5.39
N LEU A 533 16.64 3.01 -6.28
CA LEU A 533 16.05 4.34 -6.10
C LEU A 533 14.52 4.35 -6.27
N SER A 534 13.99 3.46 -7.10
CA SER A 534 12.58 3.48 -7.52
C SER A 534 11.68 2.50 -6.76
N ASN A 535 10.46 2.27 -7.26
CA ASN A 535 9.52 1.26 -6.76
C ASN A 535 10.18 -0.12 -6.58
N SER A 536 11.07 -0.52 -7.49
CA SER A 536 11.82 -1.78 -7.41
C SER A 536 12.64 -1.93 -6.12
N GLY A 537 13.00 -0.83 -5.44
CA GLY A 537 13.74 -0.82 -4.17
C GLY A 537 12.86 -0.97 -2.93
N ALA A 538 11.55 -0.81 -3.07
CA ALA A 538 10.57 -1.01 -2.00
C ALA A 538 9.65 -2.23 -2.24
N ALA A 539 9.66 -2.80 -3.45
CA ALA A 539 8.82 -3.93 -3.83
C ALA A 539 9.48 -5.28 -3.56
N SER A 540 8.77 -6.16 -2.86
CA SER A 540 9.11 -7.58 -2.73
C SER A 540 8.51 -8.39 -3.88
N SER A 541 9.26 -9.37 -4.40
CA SER A 541 8.76 -10.39 -5.32
C SER A 541 9.68 -11.60 -5.34
N THR A 542 9.11 -12.79 -5.22
CA THR A 542 9.85 -14.06 -5.36
C THR A 542 10.06 -14.48 -6.81
N HIS A 543 9.30 -13.88 -7.74
CA HIS A 543 9.29 -14.26 -9.16
C HIS A 543 9.98 -13.23 -10.07
N ILE A 544 10.07 -11.98 -9.64
CA ILE A 544 10.65 -10.86 -10.40
C ILE A 544 11.77 -10.23 -9.55
N PRO A 545 12.95 -10.86 -9.50
CA PRO A 545 14.08 -10.32 -8.75
C PRO A 545 14.63 -9.05 -9.44
N GLY A 546 15.23 -8.14 -8.68
CA GLY A 546 15.98 -7.02 -9.24
C GLY A 546 15.12 -5.86 -9.79
N ALA A 547 15.63 -5.18 -10.81
CA ALA A 547 14.97 -4.03 -11.45
C ALA A 547 13.89 -4.50 -12.44
N THR A 548 12.87 -3.68 -12.69
CA THR A 548 11.83 -3.97 -13.70
C THR A 548 12.03 -3.23 -15.01
N ASP A 549 12.86 -2.18 -15.04
CA ASP A 549 13.27 -1.50 -16.26
C ASP A 549 14.73 -1.02 -16.16
N LEU A 550 15.26 -0.55 -17.29
CA LEU A 550 16.62 -0.01 -17.38
C LEU A 550 16.66 1.52 -17.18
N GLN A 551 15.51 2.15 -16.99
CA GLN A 551 15.32 3.59 -17.08
C GLN A 551 15.17 4.19 -15.68
N GLY A 552 16.28 4.19 -14.93
CA GLY A 552 16.30 4.71 -13.56
C GLY A 552 16.11 3.64 -12.50
N ASP A 553 15.37 2.57 -12.77
CA ASP A 553 15.18 1.43 -11.83
C ASP A 553 16.49 0.68 -11.51
N GLN A 554 17.47 0.73 -12.41
CA GLN A 554 18.77 0.09 -12.16
C GLN A 554 19.65 0.86 -11.18
N ALA A 555 19.40 2.15 -10.98
CA ALA A 555 20.18 2.96 -10.08
C ALA A 555 20.01 2.45 -8.63
N THR A 556 21.12 2.45 -7.89
CA THR A 556 21.16 2.02 -6.50
C THR A 556 21.84 3.04 -5.61
N LEU A 557 21.37 3.12 -4.37
CA LEU A 557 22.09 3.73 -3.26
C LEU A 557 22.69 2.61 -2.40
N GLU A 558 23.88 2.85 -1.86
CA GLU A 558 24.61 1.91 -1.02
C GLU A 558 25.03 2.58 0.28
N ASP A 559 25.06 1.81 1.35
CA ASP A 559 25.78 2.16 2.56
C ASP A 559 26.44 0.94 3.22
N THR A 560 27.47 1.17 4.03
CA THR A 560 28.34 0.10 4.54
C THR A 560 28.65 0.23 6.02
N GLN A 561 28.72 -0.90 6.72
CA GLN A 561 29.20 -0.96 8.10
C GLN A 561 30.44 -1.87 8.18
N MET A 562 31.53 -1.31 8.67
CA MET A 562 32.76 -2.05 8.92
C MET A 562 32.66 -2.91 10.18
N PHE A 563 33.07 -4.17 10.04
CA PHE A 563 33.20 -5.14 11.13
C PHE A 563 34.65 -5.56 11.31
N GLU A 564 35.07 -5.71 12.57
CA GLU A 564 36.35 -6.31 12.95
C GLU A 564 36.10 -7.57 13.77
N ILE A 565 36.64 -8.70 13.30
CA ILE A 565 36.41 -10.02 13.87
C ILE A 565 37.68 -10.46 14.61
N ARG A 566 37.59 -10.59 15.95
CA ARG A 566 38.73 -10.85 16.85
C ARG A 566 38.51 -12.08 17.72
N GLU A 567 39.59 -12.62 18.30
CA GLU A 567 39.48 -13.68 19.31
C GLU A 567 38.71 -13.13 20.52
N SER A 568 37.88 -13.96 21.15
CA SER A 568 37.15 -13.54 22.33
C SER A 568 38.12 -13.30 23.49
N ASP A 569 38.33 -12.04 23.88
CA ASP A 569 39.07 -11.71 25.12
C ASP A 569 38.24 -11.96 26.40
N ALA A 570 37.07 -12.59 26.28
CA ALA A 570 36.18 -12.87 27.40
C ALA A 570 36.52 -14.21 28.08
N ALA A 571 37.10 -14.12 29.28
CA ALA A 571 37.04 -15.17 30.28
C ALA A 571 35.59 -15.71 30.40
N HIS A 572 35.47 -17.03 30.55
CA HIS A 572 34.25 -17.76 30.90
C HIS A 572 33.26 -16.93 31.73
N VAL A 573 32.20 -16.41 31.09
CA VAL A 573 30.96 -16.06 31.79
C VAL A 573 30.02 -17.22 31.55
N ASP A 574 30.18 -18.25 32.38
CA ASP A 574 29.14 -19.24 32.65
C ASP A 574 27.94 -18.53 33.28
N ALA A 575 27.09 -17.94 32.44
CA ALA A 575 25.72 -17.63 32.80
C ALA A 575 24.91 -17.49 31.51
N ALA A 576 24.23 -18.58 31.13
CA ALA A 576 23.12 -18.51 30.22
C ALA A 576 22.19 -17.35 30.63
N PRO A 577 21.86 -16.40 29.74
CA PRO A 577 20.83 -15.41 30.05
C PRO A 577 19.54 -16.19 30.27
N ARG A 578 18.95 -16.02 31.46
CA ARG A 578 17.61 -16.55 31.76
C ARG A 578 16.66 -15.98 30.71
N ARG A 579 16.15 -16.84 29.82
CA ARG A 579 15.07 -16.51 28.88
C ARG A 579 13.93 -15.87 29.68
N ARG A 580 13.67 -14.57 29.48
CA ARG A 580 12.31 -14.07 29.55
C ARG A 580 11.71 -14.25 28.15
N PRO A 581 10.68 -15.08 27.97
CA PRO A 581 9.94 -15.10 26.73
C PRO A 581 9.11 -13.81 26.65
N GLU A 582 9.49 -12.93 25.73
CA GLU A 582 8.70 -11.77 25.34
C GLU A 582 7.64 -12.22 24.31
N TYR A 583 6.72 -13.10 24.73
CA TYR A 583 5.42 -13.32 24.10
C TYR A 583 4.57 -14.24 24.99
N ALA A 584 3.70 -13.66 25.80
CA ALA A 584 2.55 -14.37 26.37
C ALA A 584 1.31 -13.54 26.03
N PRO A 585 0.28 -14.12 25.36
CA PRO A 585 -0.98 -13.42 25.16
C PRO A 585 -1.64 -13.17 26.53
N PRO A 586 -2.44 -12.09 26.69
CA PRO A 586 -3.11 -11.81 27.94
C PRO A 586 -4.11 -12.93 28.29
N PRO A 587 -4.26 -13.28 29.58
CA PRO A 587 -5.23 -14.29 30.00
C PRO A 587 -6.66 -13.79 29.78
N GLU A 588 -7.56 -14.73 29.46
CA GLU A 588 -9.01 -14.54 29.30
C GLU A 588 -9.69 -13.89 30.50
#